data_AF-A0A961IIH3-F1
#
_entry.id   AF-A0A961IIH3-F1
#
_cell.length_a   1.000
_cell.length_b   1.000
_cell.length_c   1.000
_cell.angle_alpha   90.00
_cell.angle_beta   90.00
_cell.angle_gamma   90.00
#
_symmetry.space_group_name_H-M   'P 1'
#
loop_
_entity.id
_entity.type
_entity.pdbx_description
1 polymer ?
#
loop_
_entity_poly.entity_id
_entity_poly.type
_entity_poly.pdbx_seq_one_letter_code
_entity_poly.pdbx_strand_id
1 'polypeptide(L)'
;MPELELTQPYTTLPRGGYLVETSAGYIQFGSPPETIKDTMFLPLGTPQIFVLPNKFFHTRKGITVAELEFPIYWNFFFRKKKTYIVCTREQRDQFTVVLKESLFGPDELDLSSEYVEGENAFGFPDMKAEIVHFMGGRGLDDHVRFVLFNEDSQVRINNITISKNEDSFQLIDSKWERQTDVPGEIGFNIIYDTGARMPEPFEPPLLGITCLGPSTGFDPEENTSGFILWIDHQGIMVDPPVNSTEWLRQANVNPKHINSILLTHCHADHDAGTFQKILEEGKITIYTTETVIHSFIRKYNALTRIPAKELFTLFDFVPVVIGKSYYINGAEFRFNYALHSIPSLSFEFTFEDQSFIYSSDH
;
A
#
# COMPACT_ATOMS: atom_id res chain seq x y z
N MET A 1 -22.93 6.63 -2.46
CA MET A 1 -21.89 7.13 -3.39
C MET A 1 -22.50 8.08 -4.41
N PRO A 2 -21.84 9.21 -4.76
CA PRO A 2 -22.07 9.80 -6.08
C PRO A 2 -21.73 8.72 -7.10
N GLU A 3 -22.68 8.37 -7.94
CA GLU A 3 -22.49 7.40 -9.01
C GLU A 3 -21.34 7.91 -9.89
N LEU A 4 -20.24 7.16 -10.02
CA LEU A 4 -19.13 7.56 -10.87
C LEU A 4 -19.66 7.65 -12.31
N GLU A 5 -19.79 8.88 -12.81
CA GLU A 5 -20.24 9.11 -14.18
C GLU A 5 -19.10 8.77 -15.14
N LEU A 6 -19.30 7.71 -15.95
CA LEU A 6 -18.32 7.30 -16.94
C LEU A 6 -18.27 8.30 -18.09
N THR A 7 -17.10 8.86 -18.33
CA THR A 7 -16.85 9.85 -19.38
C THR A 7 -16.12 9.24 -20.58
N GLN A 8 -16.22 9.94 -21.71
CA GLN A 8 -15.61 9.61 -22.99
C GLN A 8 -14.47 10.59 -23.29
N PRO A 9 -13.35 10.18 -23.93
CA PRO A 9 -13.08 8.83 -24.44
C PRO A 9 -12.51 7.88 -23.37
N TYR A 10 -12.25 8.34 -22.15
CA TYR A 10 -11.91 7.54 -20.99
C TYR A 10 -12.35 8.30 -19.73
N THR A 11 -12.51 7.59 -18.62
CA THR A 11 -12.84 8.18 -17.32
C THR A 11 -11.57 8.34 -16.49
N THR A 12 -11.25 9.56 -16.07
CA THR A 12 -10.25 9.78 -15.01
C THR A 12 -10.87 9.38 -13.69
N LEU A 13 -10.28 8.39 -13.02
CA LEU A 13 -10.81 7.91 -11.74
C LEU A 13 -10.62 8.98 -10.66
N PRO A 14 -11.54 9.05 -9.68
CA PRO A 14 -11.43 9.98 -8.56
C PRO A 14 -10.06 9.95 -7.87
N ARG A 15 -9.53 8.77 -7.50
CA ARG A 15 -8.21 8.61 -6.88
C ARG A 15 -7.04 8.59 -7.87
N GLY A 16 -7.32 8.74 -9.16
CA GLY A 16 -6.33 8.77 -10.24
C GLY A 16 -6.23 7.46 -11.01
N GLY A 17 -5.46 7.49 -12.10
CA GLY A 17 -5.54 6.47 -13.15
C GLY A 17 -6.70 6.71 -14.12
N TYR A 18 -6.72 5.92 -15.20
CA TYR A 18 -7.69 6.06 -16.27
C TYR A 18 -8.42 4.76 -16.53
N LEU A 19 -9.74 4.83 -16.64
CA LEU A 19 -10.61 3.71 -16.94
C LEU A 19 -11.14 3.81 -18.37
N VAL A 20 -10.94 2.77 -19.16
CA VAL A 20 -11.52 2.66 -20.51
C VAL A 20 -12.54 1.53 -20.50
N GLU A 21 -13.78 1.85 -20.88
CA GLU A 21 -14.80 0.84 -21.16
C GLU A 21 -14.57 0.25 -22.55
N THR A 22 -14.50 -1.08 -22.60
CA THR A 22 -14.29 -1.83 -23.84
C THR A 22 -15.24 -3.02 -23.94
N SER A 23 -15.32 -3.62 -25.11
CA SER A 23 -16.06 -4.85 -25.37
C SER A 23 -15.54 -6.08 -24.59
N ALA A 24 -14.36 -5.98 -23.99
CA ALA A 24 -13.78 -6.97 -23.08
C ALA A 24 -14.00 -6.66 -21.59
N GLY A 25 -14.72 -5.59 -21.27
CA GLY A 25 -14.88 -5.03 -19.92
C GLY A 25 -13.99 -3.81 -19.68
N TYR A 26 -13.88 -3.38 -18.43
CA TYR A 26 -13.03 -2.24 -18.09
C TYR A 26 -11.54 -2.60 -18.12
N ILE A 27 -10.75 -1.67 -18.66
CA ILE A 27 -9.29 -1.68 -18.63
C ILE A 27 -8.83 -0.45 -17.87
N GLN A 28 -7.98 -0.63 -16.87
CA GLN A 28 -7.45 0.49 -16.07
C GLN A 28 -5.97 0.73 -16.36
N PHE A 29 -5.60 1.98 -16.61
CA PHE A 29 -4.24 2.44 -16.84
C PHE A 29 -3.76 3.18 -15.61
N GLY A 30 -2.71 2.65 -14.97
CA GLY A 30 -2.27 3.12 -13.66
C GLY A 30 -3.24 2.73 -12.54
N SER A 31 -2.69 2.45 -11.37
CA SER A 31 -3.47 2.09 -10.19
C SER A 31 -2.85 2.75 -8.96
N PRO A 32 -3.09 4.04 -8.71
CA PRO A 32 -2.78 4.61 -7.42
C PRO A 32 -3.43 3.85 -6.25
N PRO A 33 -2.94 4.04 -5.00
CA PRO A 33 -3.52 3.42 -3.82
C PRO A 33 -5.03 3.63 -3.74
N GLU A 34 -5.72 2.60 -3.25
CA GLU A 34 -7.17 2.61 -3.03
C GLU A 34 -8.06 2.79 -4.28
N THR A 35 -7.51 2.85 -5.51
CA THR A 35 -8.32 3.04 -6.74
C THR A 35 -9.31 1.92 -7.04
N ILE A 36 -9.15 0.74 -6.42
CA ILE A 36 -10.18 -0.31 -6.46
C ILE A 36 -11.53 0.19 -5.93
N LYS A 37 -11.51 1.07 -4.92
CA LYS A 37 -12.71 1.65 -4.30
C LYS A 37 -13.55 2.44 -5.30
N ASP A 38 -12.89 3.04 -6.31
CA ASP A 38 -13.56 3.79 -7.38
C ASP A 38 -14.27 2.87 -8.39
N THR A 39 -13.86 1.60 -8.49
CA THR A 39 -14.27 0.71 -9.59
C THR A 39 -15.05 -0.53 -9.15
N MET A 40 -15.00 -0.91 -7.88
CA MET A 40 -15.56 -2.20 -7.41
C MET A 40 -17.08 -2.34 -7.54
N PHE A 41 -17.81 -1.22 -7.56
CA PHE A 41 -19.27 -1.21 -7.72
C PHE A 41 -19.74 -0.76 -9.11
N LEU A 42 -18.83 -0.62 -10.07
CA LEU A 42 -19.21 -0.30 -11.45
C LEU A 42 -20.02 -1.45 -12.08
N PRO A 43 -20.89 -1.17 -13.07
CA PRO A 43 -21.80 -2.18 -13.65
C PRO A 43 -21.11 -3.43 -14.19
N LEU A 44 -19.89 -3.32 -14.74
CA LEU A 44 -19.11 -4.47 -15.26
C LEU A 44 -18.14 -5.05 -14.20
N GLY A 45 -18.20 -4.54 -12.97
CA GLY A 45 -17.33 -4.85 -11.84
C GLY A 45 -15.91 -4.30 -12.00
N THR A 46 -15.05 -4.55 -11.01
CA THR A 46 -13.63 -4.15 -11.03
C THR A 46 -12.93 -4.56 -12.33
N PRO A 47 -11.99 -3.75 -12.86
CA PRO A 47 -11.16 -4.14 -14.00
C PRO A 47 -10.47 -5.48 -13.78
N GLN A 48 -10.39 -6.28 -14.84
CA GLN A 48 -9.56 -7.49 -14.87
C GLN A 48 -8.24 -7.25 -15.57
N ILE A 49 -8.14 -6.19 -16.38
CA ILE A 49 -6.96 -5.84 -17.16
C ILE A 49 -6.42 -4.51 -16.64
N PHE A 50 -5.19 -4.53 -16.17
CA PHE A 50 -4.47 -3.34 -15.72
C PHE A 50 -3.25 -3.13 -16.60
N VAL A 51 -3.05 -1.90 -17.07
CA VAL A 51 -1.87 -1.50 -17.82
C VAL A 51 -0.94 -0.75 -16.89
N LEU A 52 0.27 -1.28 -16.70
CA LEU A 52 1.24 -0.66 -15.82
C LEU A 52 1.75 0.66 -16.42
N PRO A 53 1.86 1.72 -15.61
CA PRO A 53 2.36 3.01 -16.06
C PRO A 53 3.86 2.97 -16.35
N ASN A 54 4.36 3.94 -17.11
CA ASN A 54 5.78 4.05 -17.44
C ASN A 54 6.67 4.17 -16.18
N LYS A 55 6.17 4.82 -15.13
CA LYS A 55 6.80 4.95 -13.83
C LYS A 55 5.84 4.44 -12.77
N PHE A 56 6.31 3.61 -11.86
CA PHE A 56 5.49 3.09 -10.77
C PHE A 56 5.34 4.07 -9.61
N PHE A 57 6.12 5.16 -9.59
CA PHE A 57 6.16 6.10 -8.48
C PHE A 57 6.04 7.55 -8.96
N HIS A 58 5.16 8.30 -8.31
CA HIS A 58 4.94 9.71 -8.57
C HIS A 58 5.73 10.57 -7.56
N THR A 59 6.95 10.94 -7.94
CA THR A 59 7.95 11.58 -7.04
C THR A 59 7.45 12.84 -6.34
N ARG A 60 6.70 13.72 -7.03
CA ARG A 60 6.18 14.96 -6.42
C ARG A 60 5.11 14.72 -5.35
N LYS A 61 4.43 13.57 -5.39
CA LYS A 61 3.35 13.22 -4.47
C LYS A 61 3.81 12.19 -3.43
N GLY A 62 4.95 11.56 -3.64
CA GLY A 62 5.50 10.57 -2.72
C GLY A 62 4.70 9.27 -2.67
N ILE A 63 4.04 8.87 -3.77
CA ILE A 63 3.15 7.70 -3.79
C ILE A 63 3.41 6.78 -4.99
N THR A 64 3.05 5.51 -4.84
CA THR A 64 2.94 4.58 -5.96
C THR A 64 1.75 4.93 -6.86
N VAL A 65 1.87 4.61 -8.15
CA VAL A 65 0.79 4.67 -9.15
C VAL A 65 0.59 3.32 -9.83
N ALA A 66 1.15 2.26 -9.23
CA ALA A 66 1.10 0.89 -9.71
C ALA A 66 0.70 -0.09 -8.59
N GLU A 67 -0.14 0.34 -7.65
CA GLU A 67 -0.64 -0.49 -6.56
C GLU A 67 -1.76 -1.43 -7.02
N LEU A 68 -1.50 -2.74 -7.03
CA LEU A 68 -2.43 -3.74 -7.56
C LEU A 68 -2.82 -4.82 -6.56
N GLU A 69 -2.31 -4.78 -5.33
CA GLU A 69 -2.58 -5.79 -4.29
C GLU A 69 -4.07 -6.05 -4.08
N PHE A 70 -4.84 -5.02 -3.71
CA PHE A 70 -6.28 -5.13 -3.49
C PHE A 70 -7.08 -5.47 -4.76
N PRO A 71 -6.83 -4.86 -5.94
CA PRO A 71 -7.42 -5.33 -7.20
C PRO A 71 -7.21 -6.83 -7.48
N ILE A 72 -6.01 -7.35 -7.18
CA ILE A 72 -5.69 -8.76 -7.34
C ILE A 72 -6.49 -9.62 -6.35
N TYR A 73 -6.48 -9.27 -5.06
CA TYR A 73 -7.27 -9.98 -4.05
C TYR A 73 -8.76 -9.99 -4.37
N TRP A 74 -9.32 -8.86 -4.82
CA TRP A 74 -10.73 -8.79 -5.19
C TRP A 74 -11.09 -9.72 -6.34
N ASN A 75 -10.32 -9.65 -7.43
CA ASN A 75 -10.54 -10.51 -8.59
C ASN A 75 -10.36 -11.99 -8.22
N PHE A 76 -9.35 -12.31 -7.42
CA PHE A 76 -9.03 -13.68 -7.06
C PHE A 76 -10.01 -14.27 -6.04
N PHE A 77 -10.17 -13.66 -4.87
CA PHE A 77 -10.96 -14.23 -3.77
C PHE A 77 -12.46 -14.07 -3.98
N PHE A 78 -12.93 -12.92 -4.47
CA PHE A 78 -14.36 -12.63 -4.59
C PHE A 78 -14.92 -13.01 -5.96
N ARG A 79 -14.16 -12.75 -7.04
CA ARG A 79 -14.64 -13.03 -8.42
C ARG A 79 -14.14 -14.36 -8.99
N LYS A 80 -13.20 -15.03 -8.33
CA LYS A 80 -12.55 -16.28 -8.81
C LYS A 80 -11.95 -16.14 -10.21
N LYS A 81 -11.30 -14.99 -10.47
CA LYS A 81 -10.66 -14.65 -11.76
C LYS A 81 -9.22 -14.20 -11.54
N LYS A 82 -8.39 -14.41 -12.56
CA LYS A 82 -7.03 -13.86 -12.60
C LYS A 82 -7.05 -12.40 -13.03
N THR A 83 -6.15 -11.61 -12.48
CA THR A 83 -5.87 -10.25 -12.95
C THR A 83 -4.82 -10.29 -14.05
N TYR A 84 -5.08 -9.62 -15.17
CA TYR A 84 -4.18 -9.51 -16.32
C TYR A 84 -3.40 -8.21 -16.20
N ILE A 85 -2.08 -8.30 -16.17
CA ILE A 85 -1.19 -7.15 -16.01
C ILE A 85 -0.44 -6.96 -17.32
N VAL A 86 -0.77 -5.89 -18.04
CA VAL A 86 -0.12 -5.49 -19.29
C VAL A 86 1.11 -4.67 -18.98
N CYS A 87 2.29 -5.13 -19.41
CA CYS A 87 3.56 -4.47 -19.09
C CYS A 87 4.69 -4.86 -20.04
N THR A 88 5.84 -4.19 -19.92
CA THR A 88 7.09 -4.63 -20.55
C THR A 88 7.73 -5.77 -19.75
N ARG A 89 8.72 -6.47 -20.33
CA ARG A 89 9.48 -7.51 -19.64
C ARG A 89 10.20 -6.96 -18.40
N GLU A 90 10.84 -5.80 -18.52
CA GLU A 90 11.51 -5.13 -17.40
C GLU A 90 10.51 -4.78 -16.28
N GLN A 91 9.35 -4.23 -16.64
CA GLN A 91 8.30 -3.92 -15.68
C GLN A 91 7.77 -5.17 -14.99
N ARG A 92 7.61 -6.30 -15.69
CA ARG A 92 7.22 -7.58 -15.06
C ARG A 92 8.22 -7.99 -14.00
N ASP A 93 9.51 -7.99 -14.33
CA ASP A 93 10.54 -8.47 -13.42
C ASP A 93 10.61 -7.57 -12.16
N GLN A 94 10.52 -6.25 -12.35
CA GLN A 94 10.42 -5.26 -11.27
C GLN A 94 9.14 -5.45 -10.42
N PHE A 95 7.98 -5.57 -11.06
CA PHE A 95 6.69 -5.63 -10.38
C PHE A 95 6.43 -6.97 -9.69
N THR A 96 7.09 -8.04 -10.13
CA THR A 96 7.06 -9.35 -9.45
C THR A 96 7.59 -9.25 -8.02
N VAL A 97 8.61 -8.42 -7.78
CA VAL A 97 9.13 -8.17 -6.42
C VAL A 97 8.05 -7.50 -5.56
N VAL A 98 7.40 -6.45 -6.07
CA VAL A 98 6.31 -5.75 -5.37
C VAL A 98 5.19 -6.72 -4.99
N LEU A 99 4.72 -7.53 -5.95
CA LEU A 99 3.64 -8.49 -5.71
C LEU A 99 4.04 -9.61 -4.75
N LYS A 100 5.31 -10.03 -4.72
CA LYS A 100 5.76 -11.03 -3.75
C LYS A 100 5.73 -10.48 -2.33
N GLU A 101 6.37 -9.34 -2.10
CA GLU A 101 6.42 -8.74 -0.75
C GLU A 101 5.02 -8.42 -0.23
N SER A 102 4.11 -7.94 -1.10
CA SER A 102 2.71 -7.66 -0.75
C SER A 102 1.86 -8.91 -0.55
N LEU A 103 1.86 -9.87 -1.47
CA LEU A 103 0.88 -10.97 -1.46
C LEU A 103 1.30 -12.17 -0.62
N PHE A 104 2.62 -12.38 -0.48
CA PHE A 104 3.19 -13.61 0.09
C PHE A 104 4.26 -13.33 1.14
N GLY A 105 4.72 -12.08 1.26
CA GLY A 105 5.79 -11.71 2.17
C GLY A 105 7.18 -12.07 1.61
N PRO A 106 8.20 -12.00 2.46
CA PRO A 106 9.59 -12.19 2.07
C PRO A 106 9.90 -13.67 1.73
N ASP A 107 10.70 -13.90 0.67
CA ASP A 107 11.16 -15.25 0.30
C ASP A 107 12.10 -15.86 1.37
N GLU A 108 12.88 -15.03 2.07
CA GLU A 108 13.80 -15.41 3.13
C GLU A 108 13.30 -14.92 4.49
N LEU A 109 13.26 -15.84 5.47
CA LEU A 109 12.78 -15.60 6.83
C LEU A 109 13.81 -16.14 7.83
N ASP A 110 14.36 -15.25 8.64
CA ASP A 110 15.18 -15.59 9.79
C ASP A 110 14.81 -14.64 10.93
N LEU A 111 14.05 -15.15 11.90
CA LEU A 111 13.60 -14.38 13.06
C LEU A 111 14.54 -14.52 14.26
N SER A 112 15.65 -15.25 14.13
CA SER A 112 16.51 -15.59 15.27
C SER A 112 17.15 -14.36 15.91
N SER A 113 17.47 -13.32 15.11
CA SER A 113 17.97 -12.03 15.60
C SER A 113 16.88 -11.16 16.23
N GLU A 114 15.62 -11.47 15.98
CA GLU A 114 14.46 -10.67 16.36
C GLU A 114 13.81 -11.13 17.67
N TYR A 115 14.37 -12.16 18.32
CA TYR A 115 13.94 -12.62 19.64
C TYR A 115 15.13 -12.62 20.60
N VAL A 116 14.94 -12.16 21.84
CA VAL A 116 16.02 -12.11 22.86
C VAL A 116 16.69 -13.48 23.08
N GLU A 117 15.93 -14.57 23.01
CA GLU A 117 16.42 -15.95 23.16
C GLU A 117 16.42 -16.75 21.85
N GLY A 118 16.31 -16.05 20.71
CA GLY A 118 16.17 -16.65 19.39
C GLY A 118 15.02 -17.66 19.32
N GLU A 119 15.26 -18.79 18.65
CA GLU A 119 14.28 -19.88 18.46
C GLU A 119 13.77 -20.50 19.77
N ASN A 120 14.47 -20.34 20.89
CA ASN A 120 14.05 -20.88 22.18
C ASN A 120 13.07 -19.98 22.93
N ALA A 121 12.84 -18.76 22.43
CA ALA A 121 11.95 -17.81 23.08
C ALA A 121 10.50 -18.34 23.12
N PHE A 122 9.80 -18.05 24.21
CA PHE A 122 8.37 -18.32 24.29
C PHE A 122 7.62 -17.53 23.20
N GLY A 123 6.75 -18.21 22.45
CA GLY A 123 6.00 -17.59 21.36
C GLY A 123 6.82 -17.33 20.08
N PHE A 124 7.97 -17.99 19.90
CA PHE A 124 8.67 -18.00 18.62
C PHE A 124 7.82 -18.70 17.55
N PRO A 125 7.40 -18.00 16.47
CA PRO A 125 6.44 -18.54 15.51
C PRO A 125 7.12 -19.44 14.48
N ASP A 126 6.36 -20.41 13.95
CA ASP A 126 6.70 -21.04 12.67
C ASP A 126 6.14 -20.17 11.53
N MET A 127 6.77 -19.00 11.34
CA MET A 127 6.33 -17.98 10.39
C MET A 127 6.19 -18.54 8.96
N LYS A 128 7.04 -19.50 8.60
CA LYS A 128 6.98 -20.17 7.30
C LYS A 128 5.72 -21.03 7.18
N ALA A 129 5.38 -21.81 8.22
CA ALA A 129 4.15 -22.59 8.22
C ALA A 129 2.89 -21.71 8.19
N GLU A 130 2.91 -20.57 8.89
CA GLU A 130 1.82 -19.58 8.88
C GLU A 130 1.59 -19.02 7.47
N ILE A 131 2.64 -18.51 6.81
CA ILE A 131 2.53 -18.00 5.43
C ILE A 131 2.05 -19.09 4.48
N VAL A 132 2.59 -20.31 4.58
CA VAL A 132 2.13 -21.45 3.76
C VAL A 132 0.66 -21.78 3.98
N HIS A 133 0.17 -21.66 5.22
CA HIS A 133 -1.25 -21.85 5.55
C HIS A 133 -2.12 -20.82 4.81
N PHE A 134 -1.80 -19.52 4.91
CA PHE A 134 -2.56 -18.46 4.24
C PHE A 134 -2.46 -18.52 2.71
N MET A 135 -1.29 -18.87 2.17
CA MET A 135 -1.12 -19.12 0.73
C MET A 135 -2.02 -20.26 0.23
N GLY A 136 -2.32 -21.26 1.07
CA GLY A 136 -3.18 -22.38 0.71
C GLY A 136 -2.71 -23.12 -0.54
N GLY A 137 -1.39 -23.25 -0.71
CA GLY A 137 -0.75 -23.92 -1.86
C GLY A 137 -0.78 -23.14 -3.18
N ARG A 138 -1.18 -21.87 -3.16
CA ARG A 138 -1.26 -21.01 -4.36
C ARG A 138 0.02 -20.21 -4.55
N GLY A 139 0.38 -19.97 -5.81
CA GLY A 139 1.48 -19.09 -6.20
C GLY A 139 1.00 -17.81 -6.89
N LEU A 140 1.94 -16.96 -7.27
CA LEU A 140 1.66 -15.72 -7.99
C LEU A 140 0.86 -15.96 -9.29
N ASP A 141 1.24 -17.00 -10.04
CA ASP A 141 0.59 -17.37 -11.30
C ASP A 141 -0.89 -17.75 -11.14
N ASP A 142 -1.34 -18.14 -9.95
CA ASP A 142 -2.76 -18.39 -9.67
C ASP A 142 -3.58 -17.10 -9.58
N HIS A 143 -2.94 -15.99 -9.22
CA HIS A 143 -3.58 -14.70 -8.98
C HIS A 143 -3.48 -13.78 -10.20
N VAL A 144 -2.33 -13.79 -10.88
CA VAL A 144 -2.04 -12.85 -11.97
C VAL A 144 -1.59 -13.55 -13.25
N ARG A 145 -1.79 -12.87 -14.37
CA ARG A 145 -1.18 -13.21 -15.65
C ARG A 145 -0.56 -11.97 -16.28
N PHE A 146 0.76 -11.98 -16.43
CA PHE A 146 1.44 -10.94 -17.18
C PHE A 146 1.19 -11.10 -18.69
N VAL A 147 0.87 -9.99 -19.35
CA VAL A 147 0.66 -9.91 -20.80
C VAL A 147 1.66 -8.90 -21.35
N LEU A 148 2.67 -9.41 -22.05
CA LEU A 148 3.82 -8.59 -22.41
C LEU A 148 3.58 -7.86 -23.74
N PHE A 149 4.01 -6.60 -23.80
CA PHE A 149 4.20 -5.91 -25.08
C PHE A 149 5.23 -6.66 -25.93
N ASN A 150 4.96 -6.79 -27.22
CA ASN A 150 5.87 -7.38 -28.20
C ASN A 150 6.98 -6.38 -28.63
N GLU A 151 7.78 -6.75 -29.62
CA GLU A 151 8.87 -5.92 -30.16
C GLU A 151 8.37 -4.60 -30.77
N ASP A 152 7.12 -4.57 -31.27
CA ASP A 152 6.46 -3.37 -31.80
C ASP A 152 5.77 -2.53 -30.71
N SER A 153 6.01 -2.83 -29.42
CA SER A 153 5.34 -2.19 -28.28
C SER A 153 3.81 -2.35 -28.28
N GLN A 154 3.31 -3.48 -28.81
CA GLN A 154 1.89 -3.80 -28.87
C GLN A 154 1.54 -5.08 -28.12
N VAL A 155 0.31 -5.14 -27.62
CA VAL A 155 -0.28 -6.34 -27.05
C VAL A 155 -1.70 -6.51 -27.56
N ARG A 156 -2.12 -7.76 -27.78
CA ARG A 156 -3.48 -8.09 -28.17
C ARG A 156 -4.15 -8.98 -27.13
N ILE A 157 -5.30 -8.54 -26.63
CA ILE A 157 -6.15 -9.28 -25.69
C ILE A 157 -7.54 -9.35 -26.30
N ASN A 158 -7.93 -10.51 -26.82
CA ASN A 158 -9.18 -10.70 -27.55
C ASN A 158 -9.32 -9.71 -28.73
N ASN A 159 -10.32 -8.82 -28.67
CA ASN A 159 -10.62 -7.79 -29.66
C ASN A 159 -9.92 -6.45 -29.38
N ILE A 160 -9.15 -6.37 -28.28
CA ILE A 160 -8.45 -5.17 -27.83
C ILE A 160 -6.99 -5.25 -28.23
N THR A 161 -6.49 -4.20 -28.87
CA THR A 161 -5.06 -3.97 -29.10
C THR A 161 -4.63 -2.76 -28.30
N ILE A 162 -3.56 -2.89 -27.52
CA ILE A 162 -2.98 -1.77 -26.77
C ILE A 162 -1.57 -1.56 -27.30
N SER A 163 -1.29 -0.35 -27.77
CA SER A 163 0.02 0.10 -28.22
C SER A 163 0.59 1.08 -27.20
N LYS A 164 1.85 0.91 -26.85
CA LYS A 164 2.57 1.80 -25.94
C LYS A 164 3.41 2.79 -26.76
N ASN A 165 3.18 4.08 -26.53
CA ASN A 165 4.01 5.16 -27.04
C ASN A 165 4.89 5.72 -25.92
N GLU A 166 5.69 6.75 -26.20
CA GLU A 166 6.57 7.40 -25.22
C GLU A 166 5.79 7.97 -24.02
N ASP A 167 4.75 8.78 -24.29
CA ASP A 167 3.98 9.50 -23.27
C ASP A 167 2.49 9.10 -23.21
N SER A 168 2.09 8.09 -23.97
CA SER A 168 0.68 7.68 -24.06
C SER A 168 0.51 6.20 -24.38
N PHE A 169 -0.71 5.72 -24.20
CA PHE A 169 -1.16 4.44 -24.70
C PHE A 169 -2.26 4.66 -25.71
N GLN A 170 -2.29 3.85 -26.75
CA GLN A 170 -3.39 3.81 -27.70
C GLN A 170 -4.10 2.47 -27.57
N LEU A 171 -5.41 2.52 -27.36
CA LEU A 171 -6.28 1.36 -27.28
C LEU A 171 -7.20 1.33 -28.50
N ILE A 172 -7.24 0.18 -29.18
CA ILE A 172 -8.15 -0.09 -30.30
C ILE A 172 -9.05 -1.27 -29.91
N ASP A 173 -10.36 -1.03 -29.86
CA ASP A 173 -11.38 -2.05 -29.74
C ASP A 173 -11.99 -2.34 -31.12
N SER A 174 -11.59 -3.45 -31.72
CA SER A 174 -12.05 -3.86 -33.05
C SER A 174 -13.53 -4.26 -33.10
N LYS A 175 -14.14 -4.65 -31.98
CA LYS A 175 -15.56 -5.03 -31.94
C LYS A 175 -16.48 -3.82 -31.85
N TRP A 176 -16.01 -2.75 -31.21
CA TRP A 176 -16.73 -1.47 -31.11
C TRP A 176 -16.26 -0.43 -32.12
N GLU A 177 -15.29 -0.78 -32.98
CA GLU A 177 -14.68 0.11 -33.98
C GLU A 177 -14.21 1.43 -33.37
N ARG A 178 -13.60 1.34 -32.18
CA ARG A 178 -13.26 2.51 -31.36
C ARG A 178 -11.78 2.56 -31.07
N GLN A 179 -11.22 3.76 -31.21
CA GLN A 179 -9.86 4.10 -30.77
C GLN A 179 -9.93 5.04 -29.57
N THR A 180 -9.03 4.88 -28.62
CA THR A 180 -8.92 5.74 -27.43
C THR A 180 -7.45 5.93 -27.09
N ASP A 181 -7.01 7.18 -27.09
CA ASP A 181 -5.66 7.55 -26.64
C ASP A 181 -5.75 7.93 -25.15
N VAL A 182 -4.90 7.30 -24.33
CA VAL A 182 -4.86 7.43 -22.87
C VAL A 182 -3.50 8.00 -22.46
N PRO A 183 -3.42 8.98 -21.56
CA PRO A 183 -2.14 9.49 -21.07
C PRO A 183 -1.28 8.41 -20.41
N GLY A 184 0.04 8.49 -20.60
CA GLY A 184 1.00 7.58 -19.97
C GLY A 184 1.47 8.05 -18.58
N GLU A 185 1.34 9.35 -18.30
CA GLU A 185 1.53 9.91 -16.96
C GLU A 185 0.25 9.70 -16.15
N ILE A 186 0.38 9.09 -14.97
CA ILE A 186 -0.75 8.81 -14.10
C ILE A 186 -0.88 9.91 -13.08
N GLY A 187 -1.98 10.66 -13.20
CA GLY A 187 -2.41 11.59 -12.17
C GLY A 187 -2.86 10.84 -10.91
N PHE A 188 -2.83 11.56 -9.80
CA PHE A 188 -3.36 11.12 -8.53
C PHE A 188 -4.14 12.25 -7.88
N ASN A 189 -5.34 11.95 -7.39
CA ASN A 189 -6.06 12.88 -6.53
C ASN A 189 -6.38 12.24 -5.20
N ILE A 190 -6.52 13.13 -4.23
CA ILE A 190 -6.72 12.81 -2.83
C ILE A 190 -8.23 12.76 -2.57
N ILE A 191 -8.68 11.74 -1.85
CA ILE A 191 -10.06 11.65 -1.37
C ILE A 191 -10.03 11.29 0.11
N TYR A 192 -10.38 12.26 0.94
CA TYR A 192 -10.75 12.06 2.33
C TYR A 192 -11.76 13.13 2.73
N ASP A 193 -12.54 12.87 3.78
CA ASP A 193 -13.36 13.88 4.43
C ASP A 193 -12.65 14.36 5.71
N THR A 194 -12.11 15.57 5.68
CA THR A 194 -11.50 16.21 6.88
C THR A 194 -12.53 16.95 7.73
N GLY A 195 -13.80 16.98 7.32
CA GLY A 195 -14.78 17.89 7.88
C GLY A 195 -14.33 19.36 7.79
N ALA A 196 -14.79 20.17 8.74
CA ALA A 196 -14.35 21.55 8.86
C ALA A 196 -13.00 21.63 9.58
N ARG A 197 -12.04 22.35 8.98
CA ARG A 197 -10.77 22.68 9.62
C ARG A 197 -11.01 23.34 10.98
N MET A 198 -10.33 22.85 12.01
CA MET A 198 -10.40 23.43 13.35
C MET A 198 -9.92 24.88 13.32
N PRO A 199 -10.62 25.83 13.99
CA PRO A 199 -10.25 27.25 13.98
C PRO A 199 -8.90 27.49 14.65
N GLU A 200 -8.63 26.76 15.74
CA GLU A 200 -7.37 26.81 16.48
C GLU A 200 -6.47 25.62 16.12
N PRO A 201 -5.13 25.77 16.20
CA PRO A 201 -4.20 24.65 16.03
C PRO A 201 -4.56 23.50 16.99
N PHE A 202 -4.51 22.27 16.48
CA PHE A 202 -4.67 21.10 17.32
C PHE A 202 -3.47 20.96 18.26
N GLU A 203 -3.74 20.92 19.56
CA GLU A 203 -2.76 20.64 20.59
C GLU A 203 -2.82 19.16 20.96
N PRO A 204 -1.76 18.37 20.70
CA PRO A 204 -1.73 16.96 21.07
C PRO A 204 -2.05 16.74 22.56
N PRO A 205 -2.93 15.79 22.91
CA PRO A 205 -3.20 15.48 24.31
C PRO A 205 -2.00 14.80 24.98
N LEU A 206 -2.06 14.69 26.32
CA LEU A 206 -1.08 13.91 27.09
C LEU A 206 -1.11 12.43 26.69
N LEU A 207 -2.31 11.88 26.55
CA LEU A 207 -2.55 10.55 25.99
C LEU A 207 -3.82 10.58 25.14
N GLY A 208 -3.78 10.03 23.93
CA GLY A 208 -4.95 9.95 23.06
C GLY A 208 -4.70 9.20 21.78
N ILE A 209 -5.77 8.92 21.03
CA ILE A 209 -5.70 8.24 19.74
C ILE A 209 -6.50 9.06 18.72
N THR A 210 -5.91 9.29 17.55
CA THR A 210 -6.62 9.85 16.39
C THR A 210 -6.65 8.79 15.30
N CYS A 211 -7.83 8.29 14.97
CA CYS A 211 -8.02 7.37 13.85
C CYS A 211 -7.89 8.15 12.52
N LEU A 212 -7.00 7.70 11.63
CA LEU A 212 -6.81 8.25 10.28
C LEU A 212 -7.68 7.53 9.25
N GLY A 213 -7.97 6.25 9.50
CA GLY A 213 -9.01 5.49 8.83
C GLY A 213 -9.45 4.31 9.69
N PRO A 214 -10.76 4.02 9.79
CA PRO A 214 -11.26 2.94 10.64
C PRO A 214 -11.54 1.64 9.88
N SER A 215 -11.26 1.57 8.57
CA SER A 215 -11.77 0.50 7.70
C SER A 215 -10.67 -0.22 6.92
N THR A 216 -11.03 -0.90 5.83
CA THR A 216 -10.17 -1.78 5.05
C THR A 216 -9.91 -1.23 3.64
N GLY A 217 -8.94 -1.81 2.92
CA GLY A 217 -8.74 -1.52 1.50
C GLY A 217 -9.92 -1.91 0.59
N PHE A 218 -10.94 -2.60 1.11
CA PHE A 218 -12.15 -2.99 0.39
C PHE A 218 -13.40 -2.17 0.72
N ASP A 219 -13.33 -1.23 1.66
CA ASP A 219 -14.45 -0.34 1.97
C ASP A 219 -14.36 0.93 1.11
N PRO A 220 -15.31 1.17 0.19
CA PRO A 220 -15.26 2.33 -0.69
C PRO A 220 -15.54 3.66 0.01
N GLU A 221 -16.20 3.63 1.19
CA GLU A 221 -16.72 4.81 1.88
C GLU A 221 -15.72 5.36 2.91
N GLU A 222 -14.82 4.51 3.39
CA GLU A 222 -13.90 4.82 4.49
C GLU A 222 -12.43 4.67 4.08
N ASN A 223 -11.56 5.40 4.78
CA ASN A 223 -10.11 5.25 4.65
C ASN A 223 -9.63 3.93 5.26
N THR A 224 -8.51 3.43 4.75
CA THR A 224 -7.93 2.20 5.30
C THR A 224 -7.34 2.41 6.69
N SER A 225 -7.19 1.33 7.46
CA SER A 225 -6.76 1.33 8.86
C SER A 225 -5.44 2.07 9.05
N GLY A 226 -5.42 2.90 10.09
CA GLY A 226 -4.21 3.52 10.62
C GLY A 226 -4.58 4.65 11.57
N PHE A 227 -3.67 4.97 12.48
CA PHE A 227 -3.96 5.93 13.54
C PHE A 227 -2.69 6.62 14.07
N ILE A 228 -2.91 7.66 14.86
CA ILE A 228 -1.85 8.34 15.60
C ILE A 228 -2.07 8.06 17.08
N LEU A 229 -1.03 7.53 17.74
CA LEU A 229 -0.93 7.52 19.19
C LEU A 229 -0.30 8.84 19.63
N TRP A 230 -1.04 9.61 20.42
CA TRP A 230 -0.54 10.80 21.11
C TRP A 230 -0.09 10.39 22.50
N ILE A 231 1.19 10.56 22.80
CA ILE A 231 1.79 10.25 24.10
C ILE A 231 2.75 11.38 24.44
N ASP A 232 2.62 11.97 25.62
CA ASP A 232 3.41 13.11 26.09
C ASP A 232 3.46 14.26 25.06
N HIS A 233 2.28 14.61 24.52
CA HIS A 233 2.12 15.66 23.50
C HIS A 233 2.89 15.43 22.19
N GLN A 234 3.36 14.21 21.94
CA GLN A 234 4.05 13.79 20.72
C GLN A 234 3.29 12.63 20.04
N GLY A 235 3.35 12.59 18.71
CA GLY A 235 2.63 11.63 17.88
C GLY A 235 3.52 10.50 17.39
N ILE A 236 2.96 9.29 17.40
CA ILE A 236 3.49 8.09 16.75
C ILE A 236 2.45 7.64 15.73
N MET A 237 2.79 7.65 14.45
CA MET A 237 1.92 7.08 13.41
C MET A 237 2.02 5.56 13.42
N VAL A 238 0.88 4.87 13.42
CA VAL A 238 0.80 3.42 13.25
C VAL A 238 0.13 3.16 11.92
N ASP A 239 0.89 2.56 11.00
CA ASP A 239 0.45 2.20 9.65
C ASP A 239 -0.38 3.30 8.96
N PRO A 240 0.16 4.53 8.82
CA PRO A 240 -0.62 5.65 8.33
C PRO A 240 -1.14 5.38 6.90
N PRO A 241 -2.43 5.65 6.62
CA PRO A 241 -2.96 5.58 5.26
C PRO A 241 -2.30 6.62 4.36
N VAL A 242 -2.40 6.42 3.04
CA VAL A 242 -1.85 7.38 2.09
C VAL A 242 -2.47 8.78 2.28
N ASN A 243 -1.65 9.82 2.18
CA ASN A 243 -1.95 11.24 2.37
C ASN A 243 -2.32 11.67 3.79
N SER A 244 -1.99 10.87 4.81
CA SER A 244 -2.19 11.24 6.22
C SER A 244 -1.59 12.61 6.59
N THR A 245 -0.45 13.00 6.04
CA THR A 245 0.16 14.32 6.32
C THR A 245 -0.67 15.49 5.79
N GLU A 246 -1.26 15.36 4.61
CA GLU A 246 -2.12 16.40 4.06
C GLU A 246 -3.42 16.50 4.85
N TRP A 247 -3.99 15.35 5.24
CA TRP A 247 -5.13 15.31 6.17
C TRP A 247 -4.83 16.09 7.46
N LEU A 248 -3.66 15.87 8.07
CA LEU A 248 -3.24 16.58 9.29
C LEU A 248 -3.19 18.10 9.08
N ARG A 249 -2.59 18.56 7.98
CA ARG A 249 -2.51 20.00 7.66
C ARG A 249 -3.90 20.61 7.50
N GLN A 250 -4.82 19.91 6.84
CA GLN A 250 -6.19 20.36 6.63
C GLN A 250 -7.01 20.33 7.93
N ALA A 251 -6.72 19.39 8.84
CA ALA A 251 -7.30 19.32 10.18
C ALA A 251 -6.69 20.32 11.19
N ASN A 252 -5.75 21.18 10.76
CA ASN A 252 -4.99 22.10 11.62
C ASN A 252 -4.07 21.41 12.64
N VAL A 253 -3.63 20.18 12.35
CA VAL A 253 -2.63 19.43 13.11
C VAL A 253 -1.26 19.68 12.48
N ASN A 254 -0.29 20.14 13.26
CA ASN A 254 1.07 20.34 12.77
C ASN A 254 1.78 18.98 12.63
N PRO A 255 2.18 18.55 11.41
CA PRO A 255 2.81 17.24 11.21
C PRO A 255 4.12 17.03 11.97
N LYS A 256 4.76 18.12 12.43
CA LYS A 256 5.98 18.08 13.25
C LYS A 256 5.79 17.55 14.66
N HIS A 257 4.54 17.41 15.12
CA HIS A 257 4.28 16.69 16.38
C HIS A 257 4.54 15.19 16.24
N ILE A 258 4.65 14.66 15.01
CA ILE A 258 4.85 13.24 14.75
C ILE A 258 6.33 13.00 14.52
N ASN A 259 6.93 12.19 15.40
CA ASN A 259 8.37 11.93 15.40
C ASN A 259 8.73 10.48 15.06
N SER A 260 7.74 9.58 15.08
CA SER A 260 7.94 8.14 14.95
C SER A 260 6.83 7.47 14.13
N ILE A 261 7.18 6.34 13.50
CA ILE A 261 6.25 5.41 12.86
C ILE A 261 6.44 4.03 13.49
N LEU A 262 5.34 3.36 13.83
CA LEU A 262 5.30 1.91 14.01
C LEU A 262 4.75 1.31 12.71
N LEU A 263 5.56 0.51 12.02
CA LEU A 263 5.14 -0.20 10.81
C LEU A 263 4.90 -1.66 11.18
N THR A 264 3.65 -2.12 11.11
CA THR A 264 3.32 -3.49 11.50
C THR A 264 3.66 -4.50 10.41
N HIS A 265 3.31 -4.21 9.15
CA HIS A 265 3.56 -5.10 7.99
C HIS A 265 3.51 -4.34 6.66
N CYS A 266 3.79 -5.04 5.55
CA CYS A 266 3.98 -4.45 4.21
C CYS A 266 2.84 -4.69 3.21
N HIS A 267 1.60 -4.80 3.70
CA HIS A 267 0.45 -4.62 2.82
C HIS A 267 0.33 -3.13 2.42
N ALA A 268 -0.16 -2.90 1.21
CA ALA A 268 -0.19 -1.57 0.60
C ALA A 268 -1.00 -0.54 1.39
N ASP A 269 -1.99 -0.98 2.14
CA ASP A 269 -2.81 -0.11 2.98
C ASP A 269 -2.12 0.38 4.26
N HIS A 270 -1.07 -0.30 4.69
CA HIS A 270 -0.29 0.04 5.88
C HIS A 270 1.03 0.75 5.53
N ASP A 271 1.68 0.34 4.44
CA ASP A 271 3.02 0.84 4.10
C ASP A 271 3.04 2.04 3.14
N ALA A 272 1.97 2.30 2.38
CA ALA A 272 1.93 3.37 1.39
C ALA A 272 2.05 4.76 2.03
N GLY A 273 1.28 5.04 3.08
CA GLY A 273 1.40 6.30 3.81
C GLY A 273 2.66 6.36 4.65
N THR A 274 3.21 5.22 5.09
CA THR A 274 4.51 5.15 5.77
C THR A 274 5.61 5.70 4.87
N PHE A 275 5.72 5.20 3.63
CA PHE A 275 6.74 5.70 2.71
C PHE A 275 6.53 7.16 2.31
N GLN A 276 5.30 7.58 2.10
CA GLN A 276 5.00 8.98 1.83
C GLN A 276 5.43 9.89 2.99
N LYS A 277 5.12 9.50 4.24
CA LYS A 277 5.53 10.24 5.44
C LYS A 277 7.05 10.34 5.55
N ILE A 278 7.79 9.28 5.24
CA ILE A 278 9.26 9.30 5.19
C ILE A 278 9.78 10.35 4.19
N LEU A 279 9.17 10.44 3.00
CA LEU A 279 9.60 11.39 1.98
C LEU A 279 9.27 12.85 2.30
N GLU A 280 8.23 13.09 3.08
CA GLU A 280 7.79 14.42 3.47
C GLU A 280 8.53 14.97 4.69
N GLU A 281 9.10 14.09 5.52
CA GLU A 281 9.85 14.44 6.71
C GLU A 281 11.37 14.37 6.47
N GLY A 282 12.12 15.21 7.19
CA GLY A 282 13.58 15.21 7.07
C GLY A 282 14.27 14.13 7.93
N LYS A 283 13.64 13.75 9.05
CA LYS A 283 14.08 12.69 9.98
C LYS A 283 12.87 12.17 10.75
N ILE A 284 12.54 10.90 10.56
CA ILE A 284 11.52 10.18 11.31
C ILE A 284 12.08 8.85 11.78
N THR A 285 11.72 8.41 12.99
CA THR A 285 12.16 7.11 13.52
C THR A 285 11.15 6.03 13.16
N ILE A 286 11.61 4.89 12.63
CA ILE A 286 10.74 3.74 12.33
C ILE A 286 11.09 2.61 13.29
N TYR A 287 10.07 2.12 13.98
CA TYR A 287 10.13 0.93 14.81
C TYR A 287 9.40 -0.20 14.09
N THR A 288 10.15 -1.23 13.74
CA THR A 288 9.65 -2.49 13.21
C THR A 288 10.77 -3.54 13.27
N THR A 289 10.51 -4.78 12.89
CA THR A 289 11.54 -5.84 12.87
C THR A 289 12.42 -5.75 11.63
N GLU A 290 13.56 -6.45 11.63
CA GLU A 290 14.45 -6.51 10.46
C GLU A 290 13.71 -7.12 9.24
N THR A 291 12.90 -8.15 9.48
CA THR A 291 12.09 -8.83 8.48
C THR A 291 11.14 -7.86 7.77
N VAL A 292 10.38 -7.08 8.54
CA VAL A 292 9.41 -6.12 7.98
C VAL A 292 10.12 -4.97 7.29
N ILE A 293 11.16 -4.36 7.89
CA ILE A 293 11.85 -3.25 7.23
C ILE A 293 12.57 -3.68 5.94
N HIS A 294 13.12 -4.90 5.88
CA HIS A 294 13.75 -5.39 4.66
C HIS A 294 12.72 -5.70 3.57
N SER A 295 11.53 -6.19 3.92
CA SER A 295 10.39 -6.30 2.98
C SER A 295 10.00 -4.94 2.42
N PHE A 296 9.79 -3.96 3.30
CA PHE A 296 9.50 -2.58 2.93
C PHE A 296 10.55 -2.03 1.95
N ILE A 297 11.85 -2.18 2.26
CA ILE A 297 12.93 -1.69 1.41
C ILE A 297 12.99 -2.39 0.06
N ARG A 298 12.77 -3.71 -0.02
CA ARG A 298 12.71 -4.42 -1.32
C ARG A 298 11.53 -3.95 -2.16
N LYS A 299 10.35 -3.80 -1.55
CA LYS A 299 9.13 -3.29 -2.21
C LYS A 299 9.34 -1.86 -2.73
N TYR A 300 9.84 -0.94 -1.90
CA TYR A 300 10.03 0.45 -2.31
C TYR A 300 11.25 0.66 -3.22
N ASN A 301 12.29 -0.17 -3.13
CA ASN A 301 13.34 -0.24 -4.16
C ASN A 301 12.75 -0.62 -5.52
N ALA A 302 11.89 -1.64 -5.55
CA ALA A 302 11.22 -2.07 -6.76
C ALA A 302 10.22 -1.02 -7.29
N LEU A 303 9.53 -0.25 -6.43
CA LEU A 303 8.61 0.80 -6.89
C LEU A 303 9.32 2.06 -7.39
N THR A 304 10.39 2.49 -6.71
CA THR A 304 11.03 3.80 -6.93
C THR A 304 12.29 3.73 -7.78
N ARG A 305 12.95 2.56 -7.86
CA ARG A 305 14.32 2.35 -8.36
C ARG A 305 15.42 3.06 -7.56
N ILE A 306 15.11 3.57 -6.36
CA ILE A 306 16.10 4.14 -5.45
C ILE A 306 16.87 2.98 -4.78
N PRO A 307 18.21 2.95 -4.81
CA PRO A 307 19.00 1.90 -4.17
C PRO A 307 18.66 1.71 -2.69
N ALA A 308 18.64 0.47 -2.22
CA ALA A 308 18.31 0.13 -0.83
C ALA A 308 19.12 0.95 0.20
N LYS A 309 20.42 1.15 -0.05
CA LYS A 309 21.29 1.96 0.81
C LYS A 309 20.82 3.41 0.92
N GLU A 310 20.32 4.00 -0.15
CA GLU A 310 19.79 5.36 -0.15
C GLU A 310 18.43 5.42 0.56
N LEU A 311 17.56 4.42 0.37
CA LEU A 311 16.28 4.33 1.08
C LEU A 311 16.48 4.29 2.61
N PHE A 312 17.44 3.51 3.10
CA PHE A 312 17.77 3.46 4.53
C PHE A 312 18.32 4.78 5.09
N THR A 313 18.76 5.72 4.25
CA THR A 313 19.23 7.04 4.72
C THR A 313 18.09 8.03 4.94
N LEU A 314 16.87 7.70 4.53
CA LEU A 314 15.70 8.58 4.62
C LEU A 314 15.06 8.61 6.02
N PHE A 315 15.39 7.66 6.88
CA PHE A 315 14.79 7.52 8.22
C PHE A 315 15.79 6.92 9.22
N ASP A 316 15.51 7.10 10.51
CA ASP A 316 16.23 6.45 11.59
C ASP A 316 15.56 5.10 11.90
N PHE A 317 16.25 3.98 11.68
CA PHE A 317 15.71 2.65 11.93
C PHE A 317 16.02 2.16 13.34
N VAL A 318 14.99 1.75 14.10
CA VAL A 318 15.13 1.05 15.38
C VAL A 318 14.63 -0.39 15.21
N PRO A 319 15.55 -1.39 15.20
CA PRO A 319 15.14 -2.79 15.10
C PRO A 319 14.42 -3.24 16.37
N VAL A 320 13.18 -3.66 16.19
CA VAL A 320 12.37 -4.29 17.22
C VAL A 320 12.82 -5.73 17.42
N VAL A 321 13.07 -6.10 18.68
CA VAL A 321 13.45 -7.44 19.14
C VAL A 321 12.45 -7.85 20.20
N ILE A 322 11.70 -8.90 19.91
CA ILE A 322 10.66 -9.48 20.76
C ILE A 322 11.28 -9.93 22.09
N GLY A 323 10.61 -9.58 23.19
CA GLY A 323 11.10 -9.74 24.56
C GLY A 323 11.88 -8.55 25.12
N LYS A 324 12.12 -7.49 24.33
CA LYS A 324 12.63 -6.20 24.83
C LYS A 324 11.52 -5.17 25.00
N SER A 325 11.73 -4.26 25.95
CA SER A 325 10.92 -3.06 26.11
C SER A 325 11.56 -1.88 25.39
N TYR A 326 10.73 -1.03 24.80
CA TYR A 326 11.12 0.18 24.07
C TYR A 326 10.45 1.40 24.69
N TYR A 327 11.20 2.46 24.99
CA TYR A 327 10.62 3.69 25.54
C TYR A 327 10.42 4.71 24.43
N ILE A 328 9.17 4.99 24.07
CA ILE A 328 8.81 5.92 22.99
C ILE A 328 7.89 6.98 23.58
N ASN A 329 8.29 8.26 23.50
CA ASN A 329 7.57 9.40 24.08
C ASN A 329 7.14 9.18 25.55
N GLY A 330 7.98 8.51 26.35
CA GLY A 330 7.73 8.25 27.78
C GLY A 330 6.91 6.97 28.09
N ALA A 331 6.30 6.32 27.10
CA ALA A 331 5.61 5.05 27.29
C ALA A 331 6.53 3.84 27.08
N GLU A 332 6.31 2.76 27.85
CA GLU A 332 7.00 1.47 27.66
C GLU A 332 6.21 0.60 26.68
N PHE A 333 6.77 0.36 25.51
CA PHE A 333 6.23 -0.50 24.45
C PHE A 333 6.84 -1.90 24.50
N ARG A 334 6.00 -2.90 24.22
CA ARG A 334 6.40 -4.27 23.93
C ARG A 334 5.73 -4.73 22.65
N PHE A 335 6.46 -5.52 21.86
CA PHE A 335 6.03 -5.99 20.56
C PHE A 335 5.95 -7.53 20.57
N ASN A 336 5.06 -8.07 19.74
CA ASN A 336 4.97 -9.50 19.45
C ASN A 336 4.64 -9.69 17.96
N TYR A 337 4.98 -10.83 17.39
CA TYR A 337 4.42 -11.21 16.08
C TYR A 337 2.93 -11.56 16.22
N ALA A 338 2.13 -11.08 15.27
CA ALA A 338 0.73 -11.44 15.07
C ALA A 338 0.62 -12.49 13.94
N LEU A 339 -0.30 -13.43 14.07
CA LEU A 339 -0.59 -14.41 13.02
C LEU A 339 -1.21 -13.69 11.83
N HIS A 340 -0.57 -13.70 10.66
CA HIS A 340 -1.07 -13.02 9.47
C HIS A 340 -0.51 -13.65 8.18
N SER A 341 -1.01 -13.25 7.01
CA SER A 341 -0.57 -13.78 5.71
C SER A 341 0.87 -13.41 5.34
N ILE A 342 1.41 -12.36 5.96
CA ILE A 342 2.81 -11.93 5.89
C ILE A 342 3.27 -11.54 7.31
N PRO A 343 4.58 -11.48 7.61
CA PRO A 343 5.06 -11.11 8.93
C PRO A 343 4.45 -9.77 9.41
N SER A 344 3.78 -9.81 10.56
CA SER A 344 3.03 -8.68 11.11
C SER A 344 3.29 -8.52 12.60
N LEU A 345 3.39 -7.27 13.07
CA LEU A 345 3.60 -6.95 14.47
C LEU A 345 2.32 -6.52 15.16
N SER A 346 2.12 -7.03 16.36
CA SER A 346 1.26 -6.45 17.39
C SER A 346 2.11 -5.73 18.43
N PHE A 347 1.49 -4.82 19.18
CA PHE A 347 2.17 -4.18 20.29
C PHE A 347 1.21 -3.85 21.44
N GLU A 348 1.81 -3.67 22.61
CA GLU A 348 1.18 -3.08 23.77
C GLU A 348 2.05 -1.94 24.29
N PHE A 349 1.45 -0.99 24.99
CA PHE A 349 2.22 -0.03 25.77
C PHE A 349 1.56 0.27 27.11
N THR A 350 2.39 0.68 28.07
CA THR A 350 1.96 1.27 29.34
C THR A 350 2.49 2.70 29.45
N PHE A 351 1.61 3.62 29.85
CA PHE A 351 1.95 5.02 30.12
C PHE A 351 1.24 5.45 31.40
N GLU A 352 2.00 5.82 32.42
CA GLU A 352 1.49 6.09 33.78
C GLU A 352 0.63 4.92 34.31
N ASP A 353 -0.65 5.14 34.58
CA ASP A 353 -1.61 4.13 35.05
C ASP A 353 -2.48 3.54 33.93
N GLN A 354 -2.17 3.86 32.66
CA GLN A 354 -2.92 3.42 31.49
C GLN A 354 -2.17 2.39 30.65
N SER A 355 -2.93 1.54 29.96
CA SER A 355 -2.39 0.54 29.04
C SER A 355 -3.22 0.47 27.76
N PHE A 356 -2.57 0.07 26.67
CA PHE A 356 -3.17 -0.09 25.36
C PHE A 356 -2.58 -1.32 24.67
N ILE A 357 -3.41 -2.02 23.89
CA ILE A 357 -3.00 -3.18 23.09
C ILE A 357 -3.57 -3.00 21.69
N TYR A 358 -2.72 -3.22 20.68
CA TYR A 358 -3.09 -3.31 19.28
C TYR A 358 -2.63 -4.63 18.70
N SER A 359 -3.58 -5.44 18.23
CA SER A 359 -3.32 -6.78 17.69
C SER A 359 -2.88 -6.79 16.23
N SER A 360 -2.97 -5.66 15.53
CA SER A 360 -2.82 -5.60 14.06
C SER A 360 -3.84 -6.48 13.31
N ASP A 361 -3.62 -6.64 12.01
CA ASP A 361 -4.34 -7.58 11.14
C ASP A 361 -4.00 -9.01 11.57
N HIS A 362 -5.03 -9.87 11.68
CA HIS A 362 -4.91 -11.26 12.16
C HIS A 362 -5.93 -12.22 11.54
#